data_AF-A0A524JGR8-F1
#
_entry.id   AF-A0A524JGR8-F1
#
_cell.length_a   1.000
_cell.length_b   1.000
_cell.length_c   1.000
_cell.angle_alpha   90.00
_cell.angle_beta   90.00
_cell.angle_gamma   90.00
#
_symmetry.space_group_name_H-M   'P 1'
#
loop_
_entity.id
_entity.type
_entity.pdbx_description
1 polymer ?
#
loop_
_entity_poly.entity_id
_entity_poly.type
_entity_poly.pdbx_seq_one_letter_code
_entity_poly.pdbx_strand_id
1 'polypeptide(L)'
;MFHIFKKKKFLVDYLEGMVDIHNHILPGIDDGAKDVGESIELIKMFAEIGIHKFIATPHIMHDLYPNNKDTIGKSLLRLNEALIFNNMTDISVSAAAEHMIDSNFEKKLEIGETLPLNNYHLLVEMSYLQPSINFDQAIQK
;
A
#
# COMPACT_ATOMS: atom_id res chain seq x y z
N MET A 1 24.48 15.57 -40.82
CA MET A 1 24.56 15.40 -39.35
C MET A 1 23.58 14.29 -38.99
N PHE A 2 24.08 13.08 -38.82
CA PHE A 2 23.23 11.90 -38.68
C PHE A 2 22.69 11.81 -37.24
N HIS A 3 21.39 12.04 -37.07
CA HIS A 3 20.68 11.74 -35.82
C HIS A 3 20.51 10.22 -35.71
N ILE A 4 21.59 9.55 -35.34
CA ILE A 4 21.63 8.11 -35.14
C ILE A 4 21.17 7.83 -33.70
N PHE A 5 19.95 7.27 -33.61
CA PHE A 5 19.29 6.64 -32.46
C PHE A 5 18.83 7.55 -31.30
N LYS A 6 17.63 8.14 -31.45
CA LYS A 6 16.84 8.56 -30.28
C LYS A 6 16.28 7.30 -29.61
N LYS A 7 16.77 6.94 -28.42
CA LYS A 7 16.23 5.82 -27.62
C LYS A 7 14.72 6.03 -27.42
N LYS A 8 13.91 5.03 -27.76
CA LYS A 8 12.47 5.03 -27.44
C LYS A 8 12.34 4.98 -25.92
N LYS A 9 11.52 5.86 -25.35
CA LYS A 9 11.18 5.86 -23.93
C LYS A 9 9.86 5.14 -23.72
N PHE A 10 9.83 4.23 -22.77
CA PHE A 10 8.64 3.50 -22.33
C PHE A 10 8.25 3.96 -20.92
N LEU A 11 7.02 3.65 -20.50
CA LEU A 11 6.55 4.01 -19.16
C LEU A 11 7.44 3.43 -18.05
N VAL A 12 7.91 2.19 -18.23
CA VAL A 12 8.80 1.51 -17.26
C VAL A 12 10.11 2.26 -17.04
N ASP A 13 10.62 3.00 -18.03
CA ASP A 13 11.84 3.80 -17.89
C ASP A 13 11.70 4.95 -16.86
N TYR A 14 10.48 5.24 -16.41
CA TYR A 14 10.16 6.28 -15.43
C TYR A 14 9.86 5.75 -14.02
N LEU A 15 9.75 4.42 -13.86
CA LEU A 15 9.40 3.82 -12.57
C LEU A 15 10.58 3.70 -11.62
N GLU A 16 11.81 3.69 -12.15
CA GLU A 16 13.03 3.63 -11.37
C GLU A 16 13.07 4.73 -10.29
N GLY A 17 13.17 4.29 -9.02
CA GLY A 17 13.23 5.19 -7.87
C GLY A 17 11.89 5.77 -7.42
N MET A 18 10.77 5.40 -8.06
CA MET A 18 9.43 5.71 -7.55
C MET A 18 9.14 4.93 -6.26
N VAL A 19 8.18 5.45 -5.49
CA VAL A 19 7.61 4.78 -4.33
C VAL A 19 6.19 4.40 -4.69
N ASP A 20 5.87 3.11 -4.59
CA ASP A 20 4.50 2.64 -4.69
C ASP A 20 3.78 2.90 -3.37
N ILE A 21 2.76 3.75 -3.40
CA ILE A 21 2.04 4.22 -2.22
C ILE A 21 0.71 3.49 -1.98
N HIS A 22 0.30 2.58 -2.87
CA HIS A 22 -0.96 1.87 -2.73
C HIS A 22 -0.87 0.45 -3.31
N ASN A 23 -0.78 -0.52 -2.41
CA ASN A 23 -0.63 -1.93 -2.73
C ASN A 23 -1.00 -2.82 -1.53
N HIS A 24 -1.28 -4.09 -1.82
CA HIS A 24 -1.70 -5.11 -0.86
C HIS A 24 -0.65 -6.23 -0.75
N ILE A 25 0.63 -5.85 -0.64
CA ILE A 25 1.74 -6.82 -0.55
C ILE A 25 1.89 -7.44 0.84
N LEU A 26 1.17 -6.96 1.86
CA LEU A 26 1.28 -7.51 3.21
C LEU A 26 0.60 -8.89 3.29
N PRO A 27 1.30 -9.92 3.79
CA PRO A 27 0.84 -11.30 3.68
C PRO A 27 -0.34 -11.63 4.60
N GLY A 28 -1.44 -12.08 4.01
CA GLY A 28 -2.54 -12.78 4.67
C GLY A 28 -3.40 -11.91 5.59
N ILE A 29 -3.51 -10.60 5.28
CA ILE A 29 -4.31 -9.67 6.09
C ILE A 29 -5.49 -9.04 5.34
N ASP A 30 -5.54 -9.18 4.01
CA ASP A 30 -6.66 -8.75 3.17
C ASP A 30 -6.74 -9.63 1.91
N ASP A 31 -7.31 -9.11 0.82
CA ASP A 31 -7.46 -9.75 -0.49
C ASP A 31 -6.22 -9.67 -1.40
N GLY A 32 -5.12 -9.10 -0.91
CA GLY A 32 -3.84 -9.08 -1.60
C GLY A 32 -3.07 -10.40 -1.52
N ALA A 33 -1.78 -10.30 -1.17
CA ALA A 33 -0.91 -11.46 -1.02
C ALA A 33 -1.42 -12.41 0.07
N LYS A 34 -1.66 -13.69 -0.25
CA LYS A 34 -2.24 -14.65 0.71
C LYS A 34 -1.24 -15.10 1.77
N ASP A 35 0.03 -15.14 1.39
CA ASP A 35 1.13 -15.55 2.27
C ASP A 35 2.43 -14.82 1.91
N VAL A 36 3.45 -15.07 2.72
CA VAL A 36 4.78 -14.45 2.58
C VAL A 36 5.43 -14.81 1.23
N GLY A 37 5.19 -16.02 0.72
CA GLY A 37 5.74 -16.45 -0.56
C GLY A 37 5.16 -15.63 -1.71
N GLU A 38 3.84 -15.47 -1.74
CA GLU A 38 3.17 -14.60 -2.72
C GLU A 38 3.66 -13.14 -2.61
N SER A 39 3.83 -12.60 -1.39
CA SER A 39 4.38 -11.25 -1.19
C SER A 39 5.77 -11.08 -1.81
N ILE A 40 6.66 -12.05 -1.60
CA ILE A 40 8.03 -12.01 -2.12
C ILE A 40 8.03 -12.07 -3.66
N GLU A 41 7.21 -12.92 -4.27
CA GLU A 41 7.11 -12.99 -5.73
C GLU A 41 6.55 -11.70 -6.34
N LEU A 42 5.53 -11.09 -5.72
CA LEU A 42 5.02 -9.78 -6.15
C LEU A 42 6.11 -8.71 -6.10
N ILE A 43 6.85 -8.63 -5.00
CA ILE A 43 7.92 -7.64 -4.84
C ILE A 43 9.03 -7.85 -5.87
N LYS A 44 9.40 -9.10 -6.19
CA LYS A 44 10.39 -9.38 -7.25
C LYS A 44 9.90 -8.85 -8.60
N MET A 45 8.64 -9.09 -8.96
CA MET A 45 8.06 -8.58 -10.21
C MET A 45 8.06 -7.04 -10.26
N PHE A 46 7.81 -6.37 -9.14
CA PHE A 46 7.91 -4.91 -9.05
C PHE A 46 9.36 -4.41 -9.15
N ALA A 47 10.31 -5.12 -8.54
CA ALA A 47 11.73 -4.80 -8.63
C ALA A 47 12.26 -4.95 -10.07
N GLU A 48 11.77 -5.93 -10.84
CA GLU A 48 12.10 -6.10 -12.26
C GLU A 48 11.73 -4.88 -13.12
N ILE A 49 10.76 -4.07 -12.66
CA ILE A 49 10.31 -2.84 -13.34
C ILE A 49 10.78 -1.56 -12.64
N GLY A 50 11.73 -1.65 -11.69
CA GLY A 50 12.39 -0.51 -11.05
C GLY A 50 11.70 0.04 -9.79
N ILE A 51 10.69 -0.66 -9.25
CA ILE A 51 10.00 -0.26 -8.01
C ILE A 51 10.58 -1.06 -6.84
N HIS A 52 11.32 -0.37 -5.97
CA HIS A 52 11.99 -0.97 -4.81
C HIS A 52 11.47 -0.44 -3.47
N LYS A 53 10.56 0.55 -3.49
CA LYS A 53 10.06 1.23 -2.29
C LYS A 53 8.54 1.16 -2.24
N PHE A 54 8.02 0.70 -1.11
CA PHE A 54 6.59 0.46 -0.93
C PHE A 54 6.10 1.10 0.38
N ILE A 55 4.94 1.74 0.31
CA ILE A 55 4.07 1.99 1.45
C ILE A 55 2.88 1.06 1.27
N ALA A 56 2.86 -0.05 1.98
CA ALA A 56 1.76 -1.00 1.88
C ALA A 56 0.51 -0.43 2.54
N THR A 57 -0.65 -0.58 1.89
CA THR A 57 -1.92 0.03 2.30
C THR A 57 -3.02 -1.03 2.35
N PRO A 58 -2.92 -2.04 3.22
CA PRO A 58 -3.98 -3.02 3.33
C PRO A 58 -5.30 -2.36 3.76
N HIS A 59 -6.41 -3.04 3.47
CA HIS A 59 -7.74 -2.57 3.83
C HIS A 59 -7.93 -2.47 5.36
N ILE A 60 -8.48 -1.35 5.82
CA ILE A 60 -9.19 -1.23 7.09
C ILE A 60 -10.66 -0.99 6.76
N MET A 61 -11.45 -2.05 6.91
CA MET A 61 -12.87 -2.06 6.57
C MET A 61 -13.64 -2.81 7.67
N HIS A 62 -14.62 -2.16 8.28
CA HIS A 62 -15.40 -2.76 9.36
C HIS A 62 -16.04 -4.08 8.90
N ASP A 63 -16.02 -5.09 9.76
CA ASP A 63 -16.52 -6.46 9.57
C ASP A 63 -15.88 -7.33 8.47
N LEU A 64 -15.32 -6.74 7.40
CA LEU A 64 -14.67 -7.51 6.32
C LEU A 64 -13.16 -7.67 6.54
N TYR A 65 -12.46 -6.56 6.80
CA TYR A 65 -11.02 -6.53 7.06
C TYR A 65 -10.77 -5.72 8.33
N PRO A 66 -10.92 -6.34 9.52
CA PRO A 66 -10.79 -5.66 10.81
C PRO A 66 -9.32 -5.38 11.18
N ASN A 67 -8.51 -5.00 10.19
CA ASN A 67 -7.13 -4.62 10.37
C ASN A 67 -7.01 -3.37 11.24
N ASN A 68 -5.90 -3.31 11.96
CA ASN A 68 -5.52 -2.17 12.77
C ASN A 68 -3.99 -2.06 12.78
N LYS A 69 -3.47 -1.04 13.46
CA LYS A 69 -2.04 -0.78 13.55
C LYS A 69 -1.22 -2.00 14.02
N ASP A 70 -1.75 -2.81 14.93
CA ASP A 70 -1.06 -3.98 15.45
C ASP A 70 -1.07 -5.15 14.44
N THR A 71 -2.21 -5.46 13.82
CA THR A 71 -2.28 -6.55 12.82
C THR A 71 -1.43 -6.23 11.58
N ILE A 72 -1.49 -4.99 11.11
CA ILE A 72 -0.67 -4.48 10.00
C ILE A 72 0.81 -4.52 10.38
N GLY A 73 1.17 -4.03 11.58
CA GLY A 73 2.56 -4.05 12.06
C GLY A 73 3.15 -5.46 12.15
N LYS A 74 2.37 -6.43 12.61
CA LYS A 74 2.77 -7.85 12.66
C LYS A 74 2.99 -8.43 11.25
N SER A 75 2.12 -8.12 10.30
CA SER A 75 2.28 -8.57 8.92
C SER A 75 3.49 -7.94 8.23
N LEU A 76 3.70 -6.64 8.45
CA LEU A 76 4.89 -5.91 7.99
C LEU A 76 6.18 -6.53 8.56
N LEU A 77 6.21 -6.87 9.85
CA LEU A 77 7.38 -7.51 10.46
C LEU A 77 7.69 -8.85 9.77
N ARG A 78 6.68 -9.70 9.58
CA ARG A 78 6.83 -11.00 8.89
C ARG A 78 7.38 -10.83 7.47
N LEU A 79 6.89 -9.83 6.73
CA LEU A 79 7.38 -9.54 5.39
C LEU A 79 8.84 -9.06 5.41
N ASN A 80 9.19 -8.14 6.31
CA ASN A 80 10.56 -7.64 6.44
C ASN A 80 11.56 -8.74 6.81
N GLU A 81 11.19 -9.66 7.71
CA GLU A 81 12.00 -10.84 8.03
C GLU A 81 12.23 -11.72 6.79
N ALA A 82 11.20 -11.90 5.96
CA ALA A 82 11.30 -12.67 4.73
C ALA A 82 12.17 -11.98 3.66
N LEU A 83 12.11 -10.65 3.54
CA LEU A 83 12.98 -9.88 2.65
C LEU A 83 14.45 -10.05 3.02
N ILE A 84 14.76 -9.99 4.32
CA ILE A 84 16.11 -10.23 4.85
C ILE A 84 16.55 -11.67 4.53
N PHE A 85 15.70 -12.66 4.81
CA PHE A 85 15.98 -14.07 4.53
C PHE A 85 16.28 -14.34 3.04
N ASN A 86 15.61 -13.63 2.14
CA ASN A 86 15.81 -13.72 0.69
C ASN A 86 16.92 -12.82 0.14
N ASN A 87 17.68 -12.13 1.00
CA ASN A 87 18.74 -11.17 0.62
C ASN A 87 18.25 -10.00 -0.26
N MET A 88 17.00 -9.57 -0.10
CA MET A 88 16.40 -8.45 -0.85
C MET A 88 16.62 -7.13 -0.10
N THR A 89 17.88 -6.73 0.06
CA THR A 89 18.30 -5.59 0.92
C THR A 89 18.11 -4.22 0.27
N ASP A 90 17.88 -4.18 -1.03
CA ASP A 90 17.54 -2.99 -1.82
C ASP A 90 16.04 -2.63 -1.75
N ILE A 91 15.21 -3.54 -1.23
CA ILE A 91 13.78 -3.33 -1.05
C ILE A 91 13.49 -2.67 0.30
N SER A 92 12.63 -1.65 0.29
CA SER A 92 12.13 -0.99 1.49
C SER A 92 10.61 -1.03 1.53
N VAL A 93 10.06 -1.59 2.61
CA VAL A 93 8.61 -1.64 2.85
C VAL A 93 8.30 -0.93 4.17
N SER A 94 7.35 0.00 4.09
CA SER A 94 6.67 0.59 5.24
C SER A 94 5.17 0.32 5.14
N ALA A 95 4.39 0.67 6.16
CA ALA A 95 2.95 0.45 6.15
C ALA A 95 2.16 1.72 6.50
N ALA A 96 1.08 1.89 5.75
CA ALA A 96 -0.06 2.75 6.00
C ALA A 96 -1.32 1.87 5.95
N ALA A 97 -2.49 2.44 5.68
CA ALA A 97 -3.69 1.68 5.40
C ALA A 97 -4.61 2.40 4.41
N GLU A 98 -5.34 1.62 3.64
CA GLU A 98 -6.50 2.09 2.89
C GLU A 98 -7.74 2.02 3.80
N HIS A 99 -8.34 3.17 4.10
CA HIS A 99 -9.47 3.23 5.03
C HIS A 99 -10.79 3.31 4.27
N MET A 100 -11.65 2.32 4.43
CA MET A 100 -13.02 2.43 3.93
C MET A 100 -13.75 3.55 4.68
N ILE A 101 -14.39 4.46 3.93
CA ILE A 101 -15.32 5.43 4.50
C ILE A 101 -16.64 4.70 4.82
N ASP A 102 -16.63 3.98 5.94
CA ASP A 102 -17.78 3.26 6.49
C ASP A 102 -18.37 3.99 7.72
N SER A 103 -19.34 3.36 8.39
CA SER A 103 -19.99 3.91 9.58
C SER A 103 -19.06 4.08 10.78
N ASN A 104 -17.89 3.45 10.78
CA ASN A 104 -16.91 3.51 11.88
C ASN A 104 -15.70 4.39 11.55
N PHE A 105 -15.56 4.84 10.31
CA PHE A 105 -14.45 5.69 9.85
C PHE A 105 -14.29 6.97 10.68
N GLU A 106 -15.38 7.71 10.92
CA GLU A 106 -15.31 8.97 11.69
C GLU A 106 -14.85 8.77 13.13
N LYS A 107 -15.27 7.67 13.75
CA LYS A 107 -14.82 7.32 15.10
C LYS A 107 -13.31 7.08 15.11
N LYS A 108 -12.76 6.39 14.10
CA LYS A 108 -11.31 6.15 13.97
C LYS A 108 -10.52 7.44 13.81
N LEU A 109 -11.05 8.40 13.05
CA LEU A 109 -10.45 9.74 12.93
C LEU A 109 -10.41 10.44 14.30
N GLU A 110 -11.52 10.45 15.04
CA GLU A 110 -11.64 11.15 16.32
C GLU A 110 -10.72 10.60 17.41
N ILE A 111 -10.52 9.27 17.44
CA ILE A 111 -9.67 8.62 18.45
C ILE A 111 -8.20 8.46 18.00
N GLY A 112 -7.86 8.91 16.80
CA GLY A 112 -6.48 8.83 16.27
C GLY A 112 -6.02 7.40 15.95
N GLU A 113 -6.93 6.50 15.58
CA GLU A 113 -6.64 5.11 15.23
C GLU A 113 -6.40 4.89 13.73
N THR A 114 -6.20 5.96 12.97
CA THR A 114 -5.84 5.90 11.55
C THR A 114 -4.36 5.61 11.33
N LEU A 115 -4.03 5.03 10.17
CA LEU A 115 -2.65 4.77 9.75
C LEU A 115 -2.33 5.49 8.42
N PRO A 116 -1.88 6.76 8.48
CA PRO A 116 -1.72 7.60 7.29
C PRO A 116 -0.45 7.27 6.48
N LEU A 117 -0.43 7.68 5.20
CA LEU A 117 0.73 7.54 4.31
C LEU A 117 1.92 8.38 4.77
N ASN A 118 1.64 9.55 5.35
CA ASN A 118 2.59 10.47 5.94
C ASN A 118 1.85 11.42 6.88
N ASN A 119 2.50 12.48 7.36
CA ASN A 119 1.91 13.42 8.31
C ASN A 119 0.67 14.19 7.80
N TYR A 120 0.42 14.20 6.49
CA TYR A 120 -0.59 15.06 5.86
C TYR A 120 -1.57 14.30 4.98
N HIS A 121 -1.36 13.01 4.72
CA HIS A 121 -2.13 12.27 3.72
C HIS A 121 -2.66 10.97 4.31
N LEU A 122 -3.99 10.83 4.28
CA LEU A 122 -4.71 9.61 4.61
C LEU A 122 -5.25 9.02 3.30
N LEU A 123 -5.03 7.72 3.09
CA LEU A 123 -5.64 7.00 1.97
C LEU A 123 -7.01 6.48 2.40
N VAL A 124 -8.02 6.80 1.59
CA VAL A 124 -9.41 6.42 1.82
C VAL A 124 -10.01 5.80 0.57
N GLU A 125 -10.95 4.90 0.77
CA GLU A 125 -11.75 4.27 -0.29
C GLU A 125 -13.25 4.36 0.03
N MET A 126 -14.08 4.07 -0.97
CA MET A 126 -15.53 4.03 -0.85
C MET A 126 -16.11 2.99 -1.83
N SER A 127 -17.42 2.78 -1.78
CA SER A 127 -18.07 1.87 -2.72
C SER A 127 -17.84 2.29 -4.18
N TYR A 128 -17.55 1.30 -5.03
CA TYR A 128 -17.48 1.48 -6.49
C TYR A 128 -18.79 1.98 -7.13
N LEU A 129 -19.94 1.81 -6.45
CA LEU A 129 -21.25 2.12 -7.02
C LEU A 129 -21.69 3.55 -6.71
N GLN A 130 -21.38 4.05 -5.53
CA GLN A 130 -21.79 5.37 -5.07
C GLN A 130 -20.86 5.88 -3.96
N PRO A 131 -20.74 7.20 -3.78
CA PRO A 131 -20.05 7.75 -2.63
C PRO A 131 -20.65 7.27 -1.30
N SER A 132 -19.80 7.14 -0.29
CA SER A 132 -20.25 6.89 1.08
C SER A 132 -21.17 8.02 1.56
N ILE A 133 -22.21 7.67 2.32
CA ILE A 133 -23.22 8.64 2.80
C ILE A 133 -22.58 9.79 3.60
N ASN A 134 -21.52 9.49 4.34
CA ASN A 134 -20.75 10.44 5.15
C ASN A 134 -19.51 11.01 4.45
N PHE A 135 -19.37 10.86 3.13
CA PHE A 135 -18.16 11.28 2.41
C PHE A 135 -17.80 12.77 2.62
N ASP A 136 -18.77 13.68 2.45
CA ASP A 136 -18.52 15.12 2.57
C ASP A 136 -18.07 15.53 3.99
N GLN A 137 -18.58 14.84 5.01
CA GLN A 137 -18.18 15.05 6.41
C GLN A 137 -16.79 14.46 6.69
N ALA A 138 -16.51 13.28 6.12
CA ALA A 138 -15.24 12.58 6.27
C ALA A 138 -14.04 13.37 5.73
N ILE A 139 -14.21 14.08 4.60
CA ILE A 139 -13.11 14.83 3.96
C ILE A 139 -12.84 16.22 4.55
N GLN A 140 -13.64 16.67 5.53
CA GLN A 140 -13.49 17.98 6.17
C GLN A 140 -12.77 17.94 7.52
N LYS A 141 -12.60 16.74 8.10
CA LYS A 141 -11.90 16.52 9.37
C LYS A 141 -10.39 16.42 9.17
#